data_AF-A0A7S2UIK4-F1
#
_entry.id   AF-A0A7S2UIK4-F1
#
_cell.length_a   1.000
_cell.length_b   1.000
_cell.length_c   1.000
_cell.angle_alpha   90.00
_cell.angle_beta   90.00
_cell.angle_gamma   90.00
#
_symmetry.space_group_name_H-M   'P 1'
#
loop_
_entity.id
_entity.type
_entity.pdbx_description
1 polymer ?
#
loop_
_entity_poly.entity_id
_entity_poly.type
_entity_poly.pdbx_seq_one_letter_code
_entity_poly.pdbx_strand_id
1 'polypeptide(L)'
;DFEYGGVNYAAFDIANHFNEFAGGTSVEENGVTDYTRFPSPAQQEVFLRTYLQASSSLSSIDPMELESLQAEVTAFVLSNHLYWGLWGVNQAAQEGTSEFDYLTYASNRFQQYYVTKKSQRQQKSPQTKT
;
A
#
# COMPACT_ATOMS: atom_id res chain seq x y z
N ASP A 1 3.79 -16.94 -4.00
CA ASP A 1 3.52 -17.49 -2.68
C ASP A 1 2.08 -17.15 -2.30
N PHE A 2 1.28 -18.10 -1.82
CA PHE A 2 -0.14 -17.93 -1.49
C PHE A 2 -0.43 -18.15 0.00
N GLU A 3 0.61 -18.14 0.85
CA GLU A 3 0.47 -18.32 2.31
C GLU A 3 -0.57 -17.36 2.94
N TYR A 4 -0.65 -16.13 2.46
CA TYR A 4 -1.62 -15.11 2.91
C TYR A 4 -2.85 -14.98 1.98
N GLY A 5 -3.06 -15.94 1.08
CA GLY A 5 -4.16 -15.94 0.13
C GLY A 5 -5.52 -16.19 0.79
N GLY A 6 -6.52 -15.38 0.46
CA GLY A 6 -7.88 -15.52 0.98
C GLY A 6 -8.86 -14.54 0.36
N VAL A 7 -10.15 -14.66 0.71
CA VAL A 7 -11.18 -13.68 0.27
C VAL A 7 -10.93 -12.35 0.97
N ASN A 8 -10.80 -11.28 0.19
CA ASN A 8 -10.57 -9.94 0.68
C ASN A 8 -11.05 -8.89 -0.35
N TYR A 9 -11.00 -7.61 0.01
CA TYR A 9 -11.19 -6.50 -0.92
C TYR A 9 -10.07 -6.48 -1.96
N ALA A 10 -10.41 -6.44 -3.25
CA ALA A 10 -9.43 -6.31 -4.33
C ALA A 10 -8.54 -5.08 -4.15
N ALA A 11 -9.12 -3.97 -3.67
CA ALA A 11 -8.38 -2.75 -3.38
C ALA A 11 -7.29 -2.92 -2.31
N PHE A 12 -7.43 -3.86 -1.37
CA PHE A 12 -6.37 -4.16 -0.40
C PHE A 12 -5.17 -4.82 -1.08
N ASP A 13 -5.41 -5.74 -2.01
CA ASP A 13 -4.35 -6.44 -2.73
C ASP A 13 -3.59 -5.50 -3.67
N ILE A 14 -4.32 -4.61 -4.35
CA ILE A 14 -3.73 -3.53 -5.15
C ILE A 14 -2.91 -2.57 -4.27
N ALA A 15 -3.45 -2.15 -3.12
CA ALA A 15 -2.73 -1.29 -2.19
C ALA A 15 -1.46 -1.94 -1.65
N ASN A 16 -1.52 -3.24 -1.36
CA ASN A 16 -0.35 -4.03 -0.99
C ASN A 16 0.70 -4.02 -2.10
N HIS A 17 0.28 -4.33 -3.33
CA HIS A 17 1.15 -4.33 -4.50
C HIS A 17 1.87 -2.99 -4.67
N PHE A 18 1.18 -1.85 -4.50
CA PHE A 18 1.81 -0.53 -4.56
C PHE A 18 2.80 -0.28 -3.41
N ASN A 19 2.50 -0.73 -2.19
CA ASN A 19 3.41 -0.59 -1.06
C ASN A 19 4.71 -1.39 -1.24
N GLU A 20 4.66 -2.55 -1.89
CA GLU A 20 5.85 -3.38 -2.17
C GLU A 20 6.86 -2.72 -3.10
N PHE A 21 6.47 -1.67 -3.86
CA PHE A 21 7.43 -0.90 -4.65
C PHE A 21 8.53 -0.27 -3.78
N ALA A 22 8.23 0.00 -2.50
CA ALA A 22 9.20 0.53 -1.55
C ALA A 22 10.26 -0.47 -1.11
N GLY A 23 10.09 -1.76 -1.41
CA GLY A 23 10.99 -2.83 -0.96
C GLY A 23 11.01 -2.96 0.56
N GLY A 24 12.14 -3.39 1.09
CA GLY A 24 12.39 -3.63 2.51
C GLY A 24 12.40 -5.11 2.90
N THR A 25 12.12 -6.02 1.96
CA THR A 25 11.96 -7.46 2.22
C THR A 25 13.11 -8.30 1.68
N SER A 26 14.01 -7.73 0.86
CA SER A 26 15.21 -8.44 0.42
C SER A 26 16.27 -8.56 1.52
N VAL A 27 17.22 -9.47 1.34
CA VAL A 27 18.37 -9.64 2.25
C VAL A 27 19.22 -8.36 2.31
N GLU A 28 19.37 -7.66 1.18
CA GLU A 28 20.13 -6.42 1.08
C GLU A 28 19.40 -5.23 1.71
N GLU A 29 18.06 -5.20 1.59
CA GLU A 29 17.23 -4.12 2.13
C GLU A 29 17.01 -4.29 3.64
N ASN A 30 16.91 -5.53 4.14
CA ASN A 30 16.84 -5.91 5.55
C ASN A 30 15.93 -5.01 6.41
N GLY A 31 14.67 -4.87 6.00
CA GLY A 31 13.67 -4.07 6.69
C GLY A 31 13.67 -2.58 6.34
N VAL A 32 14.64 -2.09 5.56
CA VAL A 32 14.73 -0.68 5.14
C VAL A 32 13.90 -0.45 3.87
N THR A 33 12.83 0.32 4.00
CA THR A 33 11.94 0.68 2.89
C THR A 33 12.34 2.01 2.26
N ASP A 34 12.24 2.12 0.94
CA ASP A 34 12.39 3.37 0.20
C ASP A 34 11.07 3.78 -0.46
N TYR A 35 10.28 4.56 0.26
CA TYR A 35 8.99 5.06 -0.23
C TYR A 35 9.09 6.12 -1.35
N THR A 36 10.30 6.53 -1.77
CA THR A 36 10.44 7.33 -2.99
C THR A 36 10.14 6.51 -4.25
N ARG A 37 10.18 5.17 -4.14
CA ARG A 37 9.81 4.21 -5.21
C ARG A 37 8.32 3.97 -5.32
N PHE A 38 7.50 4.43 -4.37
CA PHE A 38 6.06 4.25 -4.39
C PHE A 38 5.48 4.82 -5.70
N PRO A 39 4.55 4.12 -6.38
CA PRO A 39 4.08 4.53 -7.71
C PRO A 39 3.46 5.93 -7.65
N SER A 40 3.82 6.77 -8.63
CA SER A 40 3.23 8.09 -8.80
C SER A 40 1.71 8.00 -9.09
N PRO A 41 0.92 9.07 -8.85
CA PRO A 41 -0.50 9.07 -9.17
C PRO A 41 -0.81 8.65 -10.62
N ALA A 42 0.03 9.03 -11.59
CA ALA A 42 -0.14 8.64 -12.99
C ALA A 42 0.10 7.14 -13.20
N GLN A 43 1.10 6.55 -12.55
CA GLN A 43 1.34 5.10 -12.62
C GLN A 43 0.23 4.30 -11.95
N GLN A 44 -0.28 4.78 -10.81
CA GLN A 44 -1.42 4.18 -10.14
C GLN A 44 -2.66 4.21 -11.04
N GLU A 45 -2.97 5.37 -11.65
CA GLU A 45 -4.12 5.48 -12.55
C GLU A 45 -4.00 4.52 -13.75
N VAL A 46 -2.83 4.41 -14.37
CA VAL A 46 -2.59 3.44 -15.46
C VAL A 46 -2.88 2.02 -14.99
N PHE A 47 -2.35 1.62 -13.83
CA PHE A 47 -2.58 0.29 -13.27
C PHE A 47 -4.07 0.03 -13.01
N LEU A 48 -4.76 0.96 -12.34
CA LEU A 48 -6.18 0.81 -12.00
C LEU A 48 -7.06 0.74 -13.25
N ARG A 49 -6.75 1.55 -14.27
CA ARG A 49 -7.45 1.49 -15.55
C ARG A 49 -7.29 0.13 -16.23
N THR A 50 -6.05 -0.36 -16.31
CA THR A 50 -5.76 -1.68 -16.90
C THR A 50 -6.43 -2.80 -16.11
N TYR A 51 -6.46 -2.71 -14.78
CA TYR A 51 -7.15 -3.66 -13.92
C TYR A 51 -8.66 -3.71 -14.22
N LEU A 52 -9.33 -2.56 -14.28
CA LEU A 52 -10.77 -2.47 -14.56
C LEU A 52 -11.12 -2.97 -15.98
N GLN A 53 -10.28 -2.68 -16.97
CA GLN A 53 -10.46 -3.21 -18.34
C GLN A 53 -10.39 -4.73 -18.37
N ALA A 54 -9.42 -5.31 -17.65
CA ALA A 54 -9.23 -6.75 -17.58
C ALA A 54 -10.36 -7.45 -16.79
N SER A 55 -10.86 -6.83 -15.71
CA SER A 55 -11.89 -7.43 -14.84
C SER A 55 -13.29 -7.42 -15.44
N SER A 56 -13.61 -6.37 -16.21
CA SER A 56 -14.98 -6.15 -16.74
C SER A 56 -15.17 -6.62 -18.17
N SER A 57 -14.08 -6.94 -18.90
CA SER A 57 -14.10 -7.18 -20.37
C SER A 57 -14.74 -6.04 -21.18
N LEU A 58 -14.85 -4.84 -20.61
CA LEU A 58 -15.45 -3.67 -21.24
C LEU A 58 -14.40 -2.91 -22.06
N SER A 59 -14.84 -2.34 -23.19
CA SER A 59 -14.01 -1.52 -24.06
C SER A 59 -13.73 -0.12 -23.49
N SER A 60 -14.53 0.35 -22.54
CA SER A 60 -14.42 1.66 -21.90
C SER A 60 -14.68 1.57 -20.40
N ILE A 61 -13.91 2.32 -19.61
CA ILE A 61 -14.01 2.37 -18.15
C ILE A 61 -14.90 3.54 -17.75
N ASP A 62 -15.85 3.30 -16.85
CA ASP A 62 -16.62 4.38 -16.21
C ASP A 62 -15.69 5.22 -15.32
N PRO A 63 -15.56 6.54 -15.55
CA PRO A 63 -14.79 7.43 -14.67
C PRO A 63 -15.17 7.31 -13.20
N MET A 64 -16.46 7.10 -12.88
CA MET A 64 -16.92 6.96 -11.49
C MET A 64 -16.40 5.67 -10.84
N GLU A 65 -16.32 4.57 -11.59
CA GLU A 65 -15.78 3.30 -11.10
C GLU A 65 -14.28 3.42 -10.82
N LEU A 66 -13.54 4.09 -11.71
CA LEU A 66 -12.12 4.37 -11.51
C LEU A 66 -11.87 5.23 -10.27
N GLU A 67 -12.62 6.32 -10.10
CA GLU A 67 -12.51 7.19 -8.92
C GLU A 67 -12.85 6.43 -7.63
N SER A 68 -13.89 5.57 -7.65
CA SER A 68 -14.26 4.74 -6.51
C SER A 68 -13.15 3.77 -6.13
N LEU A 69 -12.60 3.02 -7.10
CA LEU A 69 -11.51 2.09 -6.85
C LEU A 69 -10.26 2.81 -6.35
N GLN A 70 -9.92 3.95 -6.93
CA GLN A 70 -8.79 4.77 -6.48
C GLN A 70 -8.95 5.22 -5.03
N ALA A 71 -10.16 5.63 -4.63
CA ALA A 71 -10.46 6.02 -3.26
C ALA A 71 -10.32 4.85 -2.28
N GLU A 72 -10.80 3.66 -2.65
CA GLU A 72 -10.66 2.44 -1.84
C GLU A 72 -9.19 2.02 -1.68
N VAL A 73 -8.43 1.97 -2.78
CA VAL A 73 -7.00 1.64 -2.76
C VAL A 73 -6.24 2.63 -1.87
N THR A 74 -6.52 3.92 -2.02
CA THR A 74 -5.92 4.98 -1.19
C THR A 74 -6.19 4.77 0.30
N ALA A 75 -7.40 4.35 0.66
CA ALA A 75 -7.74 4.03 2.04
C ALA A 75 -6.99 2.78 2.54
N PHE A 76 -6.88 1.74 1.71
CA PHE A 76 -6.20 0.50 2.08
C PHE A 76 -4.68 0.62 2.14
N VAL A 77 -4.03 1.55 1.43
CA VAL A 77 -2.58 1.82 1.59
C VAL A 77 -2.24 2.10 3.06
N LEU A 78 -3.09 2.86 3.77
CA LEU A 78 -2.94 3.12 5.20
C LEU A 78 -3.07 1.84 6.03
N SER A 79 -4.17 1.12 5.85
CA SER A 79 -4.45 -0.10 6.61
C SER A 79 -3.36 -1.16 6.38
N ASN A 80 -2.82 -1.23 5.18
CA ASN A 80 -1.77 -2.16 4.79
C ASN A 80 -0.44 -1.85 5.51
N HIS A 81 -0.09 -0.59 5.77
CA HIS A 81 1.05 -0.25 6.62
C HIS A 81 0.88 -0.76 8.06
N LEU A 82 -0.32 -0.60 8.65
CA LEU A 82 -0.60 -1.11 10.00
C LEU A 82 -0.55 -2.64 10.06
N TYR A 83 -1.16 -3.30 9.08
CA TYR A 83 -1.20 -4.76 9.00
C TYR A 83 0.21 -5.36 9.00
N TRP A 84 1.06 -4.92 8.07
CA TRP A 84 2.41 -5.47 7.93
C TRP A 84 3.37 -4.96 9.01
N GLY A 85 3.13 -3.78 9.59
CA GLY A 85 3.84 -3.34 10.79
C GLY A 85 3.59 -4.26 11.97
N LEU A 86 2.33 -4.63 12.21
CA LEU A 86 1.96 -5.58 13.27
C LEU A 86 2.49 -6.99 12.99
N TRP A 87 2.45 -7.43 11.73
CA TRP A 87 3.07 -8.68 11.32
C TRP A 87 4.57 -8.69 11.65
N GLY A 88 5.31 -7.62 11.35
CA GLY A 88 6.74 -7.52 11.68
C GLY A 88 7.00 -7.62 13.18
N VAL A 89 6.18 -6.97 14.01
CA VAL A 89 6.29 -7.10 15.48
C VAL A 89 6.06 -8.55 15.93
N ASN A 90 5.06 -9.23 15.35
CA ASN A 90 4.79 -10.63 15.68
C ASN A 90 5.93 -11.56 15.25
N GLN A 91 6.49 -11.37 14.05
CA GLN A 91 7.62 -12.15 13.56
C GLN A 91 8.86 -11.95 14.42
N ALA A 92 9.17 -10.70 14.81
CA ALA A 92 10.29 -10.43 15.72
C ALA A 92 10.14 -11.19 17.05
N ALA A 93 8.92 -11.34 17.55
CA ALA A 93 8.64 -12.07 18.79
C ALA A 93 8.72 -13.60 18.62
N GLN A 94 8.41 -14.14 17.45
CA GLN A 94 8.40 -15.58 17.18
C GLN A 94 9.77 -16.11 16.71
N GLU A 95 10.45 -15.36 15.84
CA GLU A 95 11.64 -15.80 15.12
C GLU A 95 12.91 -15.05 15.56
N GLY A 96 12.77 -13.95 16.30
CA GLY A 96 13.88 -13.04 16.58
C GLY A 96 14.21 -12.14 15.39
N THR A 97 15.38 -11.49 15.39
CA THR A 97 15.76 -10.51 14.36
C THR A 97 17.15 -10.75 13.76
N SER A 98 17.70 -11.97 13.88
CA SER A 98 19.04 -12.29 13.40
C SER A 98 19.09 -12.48 11.87
N GLU A 99 18.07 -13.13 11.31
CA GLU A 99 17.99 -13.41 9.87
C GLU A 99 17.38 -12.24 9.09
N PHE A 100 16.47 -11.51 9.71
CA PHE A 100 15.81 -10.33 9.14
C PHE A 100 15.45 -9.35 10.25
N ASP A 101 15.70 -8.06 10.03
CA ASP A 101 15.37 -7.01 11.00
C ASP A 101 13.88 -6.62 10.92
N TYR A 102 13.04 -7.51 11.47
CA TYR A 102 11.60 -7.32 11.54
C TYR A 102 11.18 -6.06 12.32
N LEU A 103 12.00 -5.59 13.27
CA LEU A 103 11.70 -4.39 14.06
C LEU A 103 11.95 -3.12 13.26
N THR A 104 13.03 -3.07 12.47
CA THR A 104 13.26 -1.99 11.50
C THR A 104 12.16 -1.97 10.45
N TYR A 105 11.79 -3.13 9.90
CA TYR A 105 10.66 -3.25 8.99
C TYR A 105 9.37 -2.69 9.60
N ALA A 106 8.98 -3.17 10.79
CA ALA A 106 7.77 -2.72 11.47
C ALA A 106 7.77 -1.21 11.74
N SER A 107 8.90 -0.67 12.20
CA SER A 107 9.06 0.77 12.47
C SER A 107 8.87 1.61 11.21
N ASN A 108 9.47 1.21 10.08
CA ASN A 108 9.31 1.88 8.80
C ASN A 108 7.85 1.86 8.31
N ARG A 109 7.17 0.71 8.42
CA ARG A 109 5.75 0.58 8.07
C ARG A 109 4.88 1.51 8.92
N PHE A 110 5.06 1.53 10.23
CA PHE A 110 4.30 2.42 11.12
C PHE A 110 4.59 3.90 10.89
N GLN A 111 5.84 4.27 10.63
CA GLN A 111 6.19 5.64 10.29
C GLN A 111 5.47 6.09 9.01
N GLN A 112 5.48 5.24 7.97
CA GLN A 112 4.83 5.57 6.72
C GLN A 112 3.31 5.69 6.85
N TYR A 113 2.67 4.90 7.72
CA TYR A 113 1.25 5.10 8.04
C TYR A 113 0.95 6.56 8.45
N TYR A 114 1.76 7.15 9.34
CA TYR A 114 1.55 8.53 9.79
C TYR A 114 1.81 9.56 8.69
N VAL A 115 2.82 9.33 7.85
CA VAL A 115 3.12 10.17 6.67
C VAL A 115 1.93 10.17 5.72
N THR A 116 1.50 9.00 5.28
CA THR A 116 0.38 8.83 4.35
C THR A 116 -0.92 9.41 4.93
N LYS A 117 -1.18 9.20 6.23
CA LYS A 117 -2.38 9.72 6.90
C LYS A 117 -2.41 11.25 6.91
N LYS A 118 -1.26 11.89 7.13
CA LYS A 118 -1.14 13.35 7.09
C LYS A 118 -1.42 13.88 5.69
N SER A 119 -0.82 13.29 4.67
CA SER A 119 -1.01 13.68 3.26
C SER A 119 -2.48 13.58 2.83
N GLN A 120 -3.16 12.48 3.16
CA GLN A 120 -4.58 12.31 2.82
C GLN A 120 -5.50 13.30 3.55
N ARG A 121 -5.19 13.66 4.81
CA ARG A 121 -5.97 14.68 5.55
C ARG A 121 -5.81 16.08 4.95
N GLN A 122 -4.61 16.41 4.46
CA GLN A 122 -4.34 17.68 3.81
C GLN A 122 -5.08 17.80 2.47
N GLN A 123 -5.14 16.73 1.68
CA GLN A 123 -5.91 16.69 0.44
C GLN A 123 -7.43 16.85 0.66
N LYS A 124 -7.95 16.38 1.81
CA LYS A 124 -9.37 16.53 2.19
C LYS A 124 -9.72 17.87 2.82
N SER A 125 -8.74 18.73 3.13
CA SER A 125 -9.02 20.04 3.71
C SER A 125 -9.44 21.01 2.60
N PRO A 126 -10.61 21.68 2.69
CA PRO A 126 -11.04 22.58 1.63
C PRO A 126 -10.00 23.68 1.42
N GLN A 127 -9.55 23.86 0.17
CA GLN A 127 -8.85 25.07 -0.23
C GLN A 127 -9.73 26.26 0.18
N THR A 128 -9.31 26.97 1.22
CA THR A 128 -9.98 28.19 1.64
C THR A 128 -9.77 29.18 0.51
N LYS A 129 -10.79 29.34 -0.33
CA LYS A 129 -10.82 30.37 -1.37
C LYS A 129 -10.81 31.72 -0.63
N THR A 130 -9.65 32.38 -0.61
CA THR A 130 -9.52 33.82 -0.35
C THR A 130 -9.89 34.60 -1.59
#